data_AF-A0A4P2QLI9-F1
#
_entry.id   AF-A0A4P2QLI9-F1
#
_cell.length_a   1.000
_cell.length_b   1.000
_cell.length_c   1.000
_cell.angle_alpha   90.00
_cell.angle_beta   90.00
_cell.angle_gamma   90.00
#
_symmetry.space_group_name_H-M   'P 1'
#
loop_
_entity.id
_entity.type
_entity.pdbx_description
1 polymer ?
#
loop_
_entity_poly.entity_id
_entity_poly.type
_entity_poly.pdbx_seq_one_letter_code
_entity_poly.pdbx_strand_id
1 'polypeptide(L)'
;MDPAQAALPDAETETGLLQRAQDALGARPAEALALTDVHRARFPRGALSQEREVIAIGALKALGRGGEARARADRFVAEHPSSAYRRRIEVLVPELRSDPR
;
A
#
# COMPACT_ATOMS: atom_id res chain seq x y z
N MET A 1 -3.83 -35.10 -28.98
CA MET A 1 -5.12 -35.06 -28.29
C MET A 1 -4.99 -36.10 -27.20
N ASP A 2 -4.56 -35.79 -25.98
CA ASP A 2 -5.09 -34.75 -25.10
C ASP A 2 -4.34 -33.41 -25.02
N PRO A 3 -5.05 -32.34 -24.60
CA PRO A 3 -4.73 -30.95 -24.86
C PRO A 3 -4.07 -30.28 -23.64
N ALA A 4 -3.37 -29.17 -23.92
CA ALA A 4 -3.21 -28.02 -23.05
C ALA A 4 -3.56 -28.24 -21.56
N GLN A 5 -2.57 -28.65 -20.77
CA GLN A 5 -2.49 -28.13 -19.41
C GLN A 5 -2.14 -26.64 -19.59
N ALA A 6 -3.15 -25.83 -19.89
CA ALA A 6 -3.05 -24.40 -19.82
C ALA A 6 -2.47 -24.09 -18.44
N ALA A 7 -1.24 -23.59 -18.41
CA ALA A 7 -0.70 -22.96 -17.23
C ALA A 7 -1.80 -21.99 -16.77
N LEU A 8 -2.42 -22.30 -15.62
CA LEU A 8 -3.34 -21.39 -14.96
C LEU A 8 -2.62 -20.04 -14.97
N PRO A 9 -3.26 -18.95 -15.44
CA PRO A 9 -2.60 -17.65 -15.41
C PRO A 9 -2.14 -17.44 -13.99
N ASP A 10 -0.83 -17.23 -13.82
CA ASP A 10 -0.11 -17.10 -12.56
C ASP A 10 -1.03 -16.52 -11.50
N ALA A 11 -1.42 -17.34 -10.51
CA ALA A 11 -2.28 -16.86 -9.45
C ALA A 11 -1.44 -15.85 -8.64
N GLU A 12 -1.60 -14.57 -8.95
CA GLU A 12 -0.82 -13.49 -8.35
C GLU A 12 -0.93 -13.54 -6.83
N THR A 13 0.20 -13.79 -6.17
CA THR A 13 0.26 -13.92 -4.71
C THR A 13 0.16 -12.56 -4.04
N GLU A 14 -0.29 -12.55 -2.77
CA GLU A 14 -0.32 -11.34 -1.94
C GLU A 14 1.03 -10.62 -1.95
N THR A 15 2.11 -11.38 -1.75
CA THR A 15 3.50 -10.90 -1.78
C THR A 15 3.90 -10.37 -3.16
N GLY A 16 3.61 -11.11 -4.23
CA GLY A 16 3.97 -10.69 -5.59
C GLY A 16 3.29 -9.38 -6.01
N LEU A 17 2.02 -9.22 -5.63
CA LEU A 17 1.27 -7.99 -5.89
C LEU A 17 1.85 -6.78 -5.13
N LEU A 18 2.21 -6.94 -3.85
CA LEU A 18 2.84 -5.83 -3.11
C LEU A 18 4.26 -5.54 -3.53
N GLN A 19 5.03 -6.56 -3.93
CA GLN A 19 6.36 -6.32 -4.47
C GLN A 19 6.29 -5.42 -5.72
N ARG A 20 5.36 -5.71 -6.64
CA ARG A 20 5.12 -4.85 -7.81
C ARG A 20 4.69 -3.43 -7.41
N ALA A 21 3.84 -3.30 -6.39
CA ALA A 21 3.41 -2.00 -5.90
C ALA A 21 4.59 -1.20 -5.33
N GLN A 22 5.48 -1.86 -4.58
CA GLN A 22 6.70 -1.28 -4.02
C GLN A 22 7.70 -0.87 -5.11
N ASP A 23 7.88 -1.70 -6.14
CA ASP A 23 8.77 -1.41 -7.28
C ASP A 23 8.26 -0.24 -8.13
N ALA A 24 6.93 -0.14 -8.29
CA ALA A 24 6.30 0.95 -9.02
C ALA A 24 6.36 2.29 -8.25
N LEU A 25 6.50 2.27 -6.92
CA LEU A 25 6.33 3.46 -6.07
C LEU A 25 7.21 4.66 -6.49
N GLY A 26 8.47 4.40 -6.85
CA GLY A 26 9.42 5.47 -7.19
C GLY A 26 9.23 6.07 -8.58
N ALA A 27 8.84 5.26 -9.56
CA ALA A 27 8.77 5.69 -10.97
C ALA A 27 7.34 5.94 -11.47
N ARG A 28 6.36 5.20 -10.92
CA ARG A 28 4.97 5.14 -11.37
C ARG A 28 4.04 5.14 -10.15
N PRO A 29 3.98 6.22 -9.37
CA PRO A 29 3.23 6.24 -8.11
C PRO A 29 1.72 6.05 -8.30
N ALA A 30 1.15 6.45 -9.45
CA ALA A 30 -0.25 6.16 -9.78
C ALA A 30 -0.51 4.65 -9.91
N GLU A 31 0.43 3.91 -10.52
CA GLU A 31 0.34 2.46 -10.65
C GLU A 31 0.55 1.77 -9.30
N ALA A 32 1.51 2.23 -8.49
CA ALA A 32 1.70 1.73 -7.13
C ALA A 32 0.40 1.86 -6.31
N LEU A 33 -0.26 3.01 -6.36
CA LEU A 33 -1.54 3.22 -5.68
C LEU A 33 -2.62 2.26 -6.21
N ALA A 34 -2.75 2.11 -7.52
CA ALA A 34 -3.72 1.18 -8.11
C ALA A 34 -3.47 -0.27 -7.67
N LEU A 35 -2.21 -0.72 -7.63
CA LEU A 35 -1.85 -2.06 -7.16
C LEU A 35 -2.20 -2.26 -5.68
N THR A 36 -2.05 -1.24 -4.83
CA THR A 36 -2.52 -1.33 -3.44
C THR A 36 -4.04 -1.44 -3.33
N ASP A 37 -4.80 -0.78 -4.19
CA ASP A 37 -6.26 -0.90 -4.21
C ASP A 37 -6.69 -2.30 -4.69
N VAL A 38 -6.00 -2.88 -5.68
CA VAL A 38 -6.20 -4.28 -6.11
C VAL A 38 -5.90 -5.25 -4.95
N HIS A 39 -4.80 -5.02 -4.22
CA HIS A 39 -4.47 -5.83 -3.06
C HIS A 39 -5.56 -5.74 -1.98
N ARG A 40 -6.09 -4.55 -1.69
CA ARG A 40 -7.16 -4.39 -0.70
C ARG A 40 -8.41 -5.19 -1.10
N ALA A 41 -8.74 -5.23 -2.39
CA ALA A 41 -9.90 -5.97 -2.88
C ALA A 41 -9.70 -7.49 -2.83
N ARG A 42 -8.51 -7.99 -3.21
CA ARG A 42 -8.21 -9.43 -3.26
C ARG A 42 -7.85 -10.02 -1.88
N PHE A 43 -7.16 -9.25 -1.05
CA PHE A 43 -6.63 -9.66 0.24
C PHE A 43 -7.05 -8.67 1.34
N PRO A 44 -8.36 -8.52 1.62
CA PRO A 44 -8.86 -7.53 2.58
C PRO A 44 -8.34 -7.76 4.00
N ARG A 45 -8.08 -9.02 4.38
CA ARG A 45 -7.48 -9.43 5.66
C ARG A 45 -6.10 -10.07 5.48
N GLY A 46 -5.41 -9.68 4.41
CA GLY A 46 -4.08 -10.19 4.09
C GLY A 46 -3.04 -9.83 5.15
N ALA A 47 -2.02 -10.69 5.29
CA ALA A 47 -0.95 -10.53 6.27
C ALA A 47 -0.12 -9.26 6.02
N LEU A 48 -0.10 -8.78 4.78
CA LEU A 48 0.68 -7.62 4.33
C LEU A 48 -0.16 -6.34 4.24
N SER A 49 -1.31 -6.30 4.93
CA SER A 49 -2.20 -5.14 4.95
C SER A 49 -1.54 -3.85 5.45
N GLN A 50 -0.63 -3.92 6.42
CA GLN A 50 0.08 -2.74 6.91
C GLN A 50 1.10 -2.21 5.89
N GLU A 51 1.87 -3.10 5.25
CA GLU A 51 2.83 -2.72 4.19
C GLU A 51 2.09 -2.07 3.00
N ARG A 52 0.92 -2.61 2.64
CA ARG A 52 0.04 -2.01 1.63
C ARG A 52 -0.27 -0.55 1.96
N GLU A 53 -0.68 -0.23 3.19
CA GLU A 53 -1.02 1.15 3.56
C GLU A 53 0.20 2.08 3.47
N VAL A 54 1.40 1.59 3.85
CA VAL A 54 2.65 2.37 3.72
C VAL A 54 2.94 2.72 2.26
N ILE A 55 2.82 1.74 1.35
CA ILE A 55 3.01 1.96 -0.09
C ILE A 55 1.97 2.95 -0.61
N ALA A 56 0.71 2.80 -0.21
CA ALA A 56 -0.37 3.65 -0.68
C ALA A 56 -0.22 5.10 -0.19
N ILE A 57 0.18 5.31 1.07
CA ILE A 57 0.49 6.64 1.63
C ILE A 57 1.66 7.28 0.87
N GLY A 58 2.73 6.52 0.64
CA GLY A 58 3.89 6.99 -0.13
C GLY A 58 3.51 7.39 -1.56
N ALA A 59 2.68 6.57 -2.22
CA ALA A 59 2.21 6.84 -3.58
C ALA A 59 1.35 8.11 -3.64
N LEU A 60 0.45 8.30 -2.67
CA LEU A 60 -0.36 9.52 -2.56
C LEU A 60 0.51 10.77 -2.36
N LYS A 61 1.56 10.71 -1.53
CA LYS A 61 2.51 11.83 -1.37
C LYS A 61 3.26 12.12 -2.66
N ALA A 62 3.76 11.09 -3.36
CA ALA A 62 4.45 11.26 -4.64
C ALA A 62 3.55 11.85 -5.74
N LEU A 63 2.22 11.62 -5.66
CA LEU A 63 1.22 12.21 -6.55
C LEU A 63 0.78 13.62 -6.15
N GLY A 64 1.32 14.21 -5.07
CA GLY A 64 0.87 15.50 -4.55
C GLY A 64 -0.50 15.45 -3.85
N ARG A 65 -1.06 14.26 -3.62
CA ARG A 65 -2.37 14.05 -2.98
C ARG A 65 -2.25 14.03 -1.45
N GLY A 66 -1.71 15.11 -0.90
CA GLY A 66 -1.32 15.22 0.51
C GLY A 66 -2.47 15.00 1.51
N GLY A 67 -3.66 15.54 1.23
CA GLY A 67 -4.83 15.36 2.10
C GLY A 67 -5.27 13.90 2.24
N GLU A 68 -5.22 13.15 1.14
CA GLU A 68 -5.54 11.71 1.15
C GLU A 68 -4.46 10.88 1.83
N ALA A 69 -3.18 11.23 1.61
CA ALA A 69 -2.07 10.60 2.32
C ALA A 69 -2.21 10.77 3.84
N ARG A 70 -2.55 11.99 4.28
CA ARG A 70 -2.79 12.30 5.69
C ARG A 70 -3.96 11.52 6.26
N ALA A 71 -5.12 11.54 5.59
CA ALA A 71 -6.30 10.80 6.05
C ALA A 71 -6.02 9.29 6.21
N ARG A 72 -5.27 8.68 5.28
CA ARG A 72 -4.86 7.27 5.41
C ARG A 72 -3.84 7.05 6.54
N ALA A 73 -2.90 7.97 6.73
CA ALA A 73 -1.94 7.92 7.83
C ALA A 73 -2.60 8.02 9.22
N ASP A 74 -3.57 8.93 9.38
CA ASP A 74 -4.33 9.08 10.62
C ASP A 74 -5.08 7.79 10.97
N ARG A 75 -5.76 7.20 9.98
CA ARG A 75 -6.45 5.90 10.14
C ARG A 75 -5.46 4.80 10.53
N PHE A 76 -4.32 4.71 9.84
CA PHE A 76 -3.30 3.70 10.13
C PHE A 76 -2.80 3.78 11.59
N VAL A 77 -2.51 4.98 12.09
CA VAL A 77 -2.02 5.14 13.47
C VAL A 77 -3.11 4.87 14.50
N ALA A 78 -4.37 5.16 14.18
CA ALA A 78 -5.50 4.81 15.04
C ALA A 78 -5.72 3.29 15.12
N GLU A 79 -5.61 2.57 13.99
CA GLU A 79 -5.81 1.12 13.90
C GLU A 79 -4.58 0.31 14.37
N HIS A 80 -3.37 0.87 14.23
CA HIS A 80 -2.11 0.19 14.50
C HIS A 80 -1.14 1.06 15.33
N PRO A 81 -1.50 1.43 16.57
CA PRO A 81 -0.77 2.42 17.37
C PRO A 81 0.67 2.00 17.71
N SER A 82 0.95 0.69 17.78
CA SER A 82 2.25 0.09 18.09
C SER A 82 2.98 -0.49 16.86
N SER A 83 2.52 -0.17 15.64
CA SER A 83 3.14 -0.69 14.42
C SER A 83 4.57 -0.16 14.21
N ALA A 84 5.46 -1.04 13.76
CA ALA A 84 6.82 -0.69 13.36
C ALA A 84 6.85 0.32 12.18
N TYR A 85 5.80 0.36 11.34
CA TYR A 85 5.72 1.28 10.21
C TYR A 85 5.38 2.71 10.59
N ARG A 86 4.95 2.95 11.83
CA ARG A 86 4.53 4.28 12.28
C ARG A 86 5.58 5.36 12.01
N ARG A 87 6.83 5.10 12.39
CA ARG A 87 7.95 6.05 12.15
C ARG A 87 8.12 6.37 10.67
N ARG A 88 7.96 5.38 9.79
CA ARG A 88 8.07 5.60 8.34
C ARG A 88 6.92 6.45 7.82
N ILE A 89 5.70 6.22 8.30
CA ILE A 89 4.53 7.03 7.95
C ILE A 89 4.68 8.48 8.43
N GLU A 90 5.22 8.70 9.63
CA GLU A 90 5.51 10.04 10.15
C GLU A 90 6.58 10.78 9.31
N VAL A 91 7.50 10.06 8.66
CA VAL A 91 8.45 10.65 7.70
C VAL A 91 7.77 11.00 6.37
N LEU A 92 6.88 10.13 5.88
CA LEU A 92 6.12 10.37 4.64
C LEU A 92 5.10 11.50 4.81
N VAL A 93 4.51 11.61 5.99
CA VAL A 93 3.47 12.58 6.34
C VAL A 93 3.90 13.34 7.60
N PRO A 94 4.83 14.31 7.47
CA PRO A 94 5.31 15.09 8.63
C PRO A 94 4.20 15.81 9.38
N GLU A 95 3.12 16.16 8.67
CA GLU A 95 1.95 16.84 9.22
C GLU A 95 1.28 16.03 10.34
N LEU A 96 1.44 14.70 10.35
CA LEU A 96 0.92 13.78 11.37
C LEU A 96 1.50 14.06 12.76
N ARG A 97 2.73 14.59 12.85
CA ARG A 97 3.39 14.91 14.14
C ARG A 97 3.00 16.29 14.67
N SER A 98 2.52 17.16 13.79
CA SER A 98 2.29 18.58 14.07
C SER A 98 0.91 18.89 14.62
N ASP A 99 0.07 17.88 14.85
CA ASP A 99 -1.30 18.06 15.35
C ASP A 99 -1.33 17.91 16.88
N PRO A 100 -1.48 19.01 17.65
CA PRO A 100 -1.90 18.92 19.03
C PRO A 100 -3.40 18.61 19.02
N ARG A 101 -3.77 17.34 19.25
CA ARG A 101 -5.16 17.03 19.60
C ARG A 101 -5.59 17.78 20.86
#